data_AF-A0A7S3GZ09-F1
#
_entry.id   AF-A0A7S3GZ09-F1
#
_cell.length_a   1.000
_cell.length_b   1.000
_cell.length_c   1.000
_cell.angle_alpha   90.00
_cell.angle_beta   90.00
_cell.angle_gamma   90.00
#
_symmetry.space_group_name_H-M   'P 1'
#
loop_
_entity.id
_entity.type
_entity.pdbx_description
1 polymer ?
#
loop_
_entity_poly.entity_id
_entity_poly.type
_entity_poly.pdbx_seq_one_letter_code
_entity_poly.pdbx_strand_id
1 'polypeptide(L)'
;VKVGMCKGPLWPYDESTFKDKPRKECYEQAAKNRGLEYARVPQQLVGMKACINEGFPFVFGFTVYSSFFSNATKVSGNMTMPQETDTVAGGHAVMAIGYDDAKKVFIVRNSWGDTWGDKGYFYMPYDYITQASLASD
;
A
#
# COMPACT_ATOMS: atom_id res chain seq x y z
N VAL A 1 5.67 15.92 9.10
CA VAL A 1 6.31 14.79 9.84
C VAL A 1 7.34 15.32 10.84
N LYS A 2 7.38 14.84 12.10
CA LYS A 2 8.26 15.43 13.16
C LYS A 2 9.75 15.03 13.06
N VAL A 3 10.06 13.82 12.58
CA VAL A 3 11.43 13.27 12.58
C VAL A 3 12.03 13.16 11.17
N GLY A 4 11.25 12.68 10.19
CA GLY A 4 11.71 12.41 8.82
C GLY A 4 12.24 10.98 8.66
N MET A 5 12.93 10.67 7.56
CA MET A 5 13.52 9.34 7.30
C MET A 5 14.99 9.40 6.87
N CYS A 6 15.81 8.51 7.43
CA CYS A 6 17.17 8.29 6.96
C CYS A 6 17.20 7.38 5.73
N LYS A 7 18.32 7.34 5.02
CA LYS A 7 18.54 6.43 3.88
C LYS A 7 18.67 4.98 4.38
N GLY A 8 18.16 4.04 3.60
CA GLY A 8 18.22 2.61 3.89
C GLY A 8 19.61 2.08 4.28
N PRO A 9 20.72 2.44 3.58
CA PRO A 9 22.05 1.97 3.97
C PRO A 9 22.50 2.41 5.38
N LEU A 10 21.91 3.46 5.94
CA LEU A 10 22.24 3.92 7.30
C LEU A 10 21.51 3.11 8.38
N TRP A 11 20.34 2.57 8.05
CA TRP A 11 19.52 1.68 8.87
C TRP A 11 18.85 0.63 7.97
N PRO A 12 19.57 -0.44 7.61
CA PRO A 12 19.07 -1.44 6.66
C PRO A 12 17.87 -2.19 7.24
N TYR A 13 17.02 -2.70 6.36
CA TYR A 13 15.89 -3.52 6.78
C TYR A 13 16.41 -4.87 7.31
N ASP A 14 16.08 -5.16 8.57
CA ASP A 14 16.36 -6.42 9.24
C ASP A 14 15.26 -6.66 10.27
N GLU A 15 14.47 -7.72 10.07
CA GLU A 15 13.35 -8.06 10.94
C GLU A 15 13.80 -8.36 12.38
N SER A 16 15.03 -8.83 12.59
CA SER A 16 15.52 -9.16 13.93
C SER A 16 15.78 -7.91 14.79
N THR A 17 16.02 -6.76 14.16
CA THR A 17 16.37 -5.50 14.83
C THR A 17 15.22 -4.48 14.84
N PHE A 18 14.00 -4.90 14.50
CA PHE A 18 12.86 -3.98 14.39
C PHE A 18 12.51 -3.22 15.68
N LYS A 19 12.88 -3.78 16.84
CA LYS A 19 12.71 -3.17 18.17
C LYS A 19 13.89 -2.31 18.59
N ASP A 20 15.02 -2.42 17.88
CA ASP A 20 16.22 -1.71 18.23
C ASP A 20 16.09 -0.24 17.87
N LYS A 21 16.53 0.60 18.78
CA LYS A 21 16.54 2.04 18.55
C LYS A 21 17.61 2.36 17.50
N PRO A 22 17.28 3.08 16.41
CA PRO A 22 18.28 3.53 15.46
C PRO A 22 19.38 4.38 16.10
N ARG A 23 20.60 4.32 15.55
CA ARG A 23 21.70 5.18 15.97
C ARG A 23 21.38 6.67 15.81
N LYS A 24 22.04 7.53 16.59
CA LYS A 24 21.87 9.00 16.57
C LYS A 24 21.97 9.59 15.16
N GLU A 25 22.93 9.12 14.38
CA GLU A 25 23.17 9.54 13.00
C GLU A 25 21.93 9.36 12.09
N CYS A 26 21.11 8.32 12.35
CA CYS A 26 19.85 8.12 11.63
C CYS A 26 18.89 9.27 11.86
N TYR A 27 18.74 9.73 13.10
CA TYR A 27 17.87 10.85 13.44
C TYR A 27 18.38 12.18 12.87
N GLU A 28 19.70 12.41 12.90
CA GLU A 28 20.33 13.61 12.35
C GLU A 28 20.18 13.68 10.82
N GLN A 29 20.29 12.54 10.12
CA GLN A 29 20.03 12.47 8.69
C GLN A 29 18.52 12.57 8.38
N ALA A 30 17.68 11.90 9.16
CA ALA A 30 16.23 11.91 8.99
C ALA A 30 15.65 13.33 9.08
N ALA A 31 16.19 14.16 9.96
CA ALA A 31 15.76 15.55 10.13
C ALA A 31 15.87 16.39 8.84
N LYS A 32 16.71 15.97 7.88
CA LYS A 32 16.91 16.63 6.57
C LYS A 32 15.90 16.15 5.51
N ASN A 33 15.17 15.07 5.77
CA ASN A 33 14.19 14.45 4.86
C ASN A 33 12.81 14.33 5.53
N ARG A 34 12.25 15.45 5.98
CA ARG A 34 10.91 15.48 6.58
C ARG A 34 9.86 15.59 5.48
N GLY A 35 8.79 14.80 5.60
CA GLY A 35 7.57 15.05 4.84
C GLY A 35 7.05 16.45 5.19
N LEU A 36 6.98 17.31 4.17
CA LEU A 36 6.59 18.71 4.28
C LEU A 36 5.12 18.81 4.69
N GLU A 37 4.27 18.10 3.96
CA GLU A 37 2.82 18.10 4.14
C GLU A 37 2.24 16.70 3.94
N TYR A 38 1.05 16.47 4.48
CA TYR A 38 0.23 15.30 4.19
C TYR A 38 -1.21 15.76 4.00
N ALA A 39 -1.90 15.15 3.06
CA ALA A 39 -3.31 15.41 2.79
C ALA A 39 -4.06 14.08 2.70
N ARG A 40 -5.33 14.07 3.13
CA ARG A 40 -6.21 12.93 2.95
C ARG A 40 -6.84 13.00 1.57
N VAL A 41 -6.75 11.91 0.82
CA VAL A 41 -7.49 11.75 -0.43
C VAL A 41 -8.92 11.33 -0.05
N PRO A 42 -9.96 12.05 -0.48
CA PRO A 42 -11.34 11.60 -0.26
C PRO A 42 -11.54 10.21 -0.85
N GLN A 43 -12.31 9.35 -0.17
CA GLN A 43 -12.61 8.00 -0.64
C GLN A 43 -13.63 8.01 -1.79
N GLN A 44 -13.29 8.68 -2.88
CA GLN A 44 -14.10 8.85 -4.07
C GLN A 44 -13.24 8.55 -5.28
N LEU A 45 -13.75 7.72 -6.19
CA LEU A 45 -13.00 7.24 -7.34
C LEU A 45 -12.36 8.39 -8.14
N VAL A 46 -13.11 9.49 -8.33
CA VAL A 46 -12.64 10.68 -9.05
C VAL A 46 -11.45 11.33 -8.33
N GLY A 47 -11.52 11.51 -7.01
CA GLY A 47 -10.45 12.11 -6.22
C GLY A 47 -9.19 11.25 -6.18
N MET A 48 -9.35 9.92 -6.05
CA MET A 48 -8.24 8.98 -6.10
C MET A 48 -7.53 8.96 -7.45
N LYS A 49 -8.29 8.96 -8.55
CA LYS A 49 -7.72 9.04 -9.91
C LYS A 49 -7.03 10.38 -10.16
N ALA A 50 -7.63 11.48 -9.71
CA ALA A 50 -7.02 12.80 -9.81
C ALA A 50 -5.66 12.84 -9.09
N CYS A 51 -5.57 12.26 -7.89
CA CYS A 51 -4.32 12.15 -7.14
C CYS A 51 -3.21 11.46 -7.96
N ILE A 52 -3.53 10.32 -8.58
CA ILE A 52 -2.59 9.59 -9.44
C ILE A 52 -2.24 10.39 -10.71
N ASN A 53 -3.21 11.05 -11.35
CA ASN A 53 -2.98 11.83 -12.57
C ASN A 53 -2.09 13.05 -12.35
N GLU A 54 -2.15 13.64 -11.16
CA GLU A 54 -1.24 14.71 -10.72
C GLU A 54 0.16 14.19 -10.34
N GLY A 55 0.42 12.90 -10.50
CA GLY A 55 1.71 12.27 -10.20
C GLY A 55 1.91 11.98 -8.72
N PHE A 56 0.84 11.93 -7.92
CA PHE A 56 0.90 11.60 -6.50
C PHE A 56 0.34 10.19 -6.24
N PRO A 57 1.20 9.17 -6.09
CA PRO A 57 0.81 7.91 -5.46
C PRO A 57 0.32 8.17 -4.04
N PHE A 58 -0.64 7.38 -3.59
CA PHE A 58 -1.18 7.49 -2.24
C PHE A 58 -1.16 6.16 -1.51
N VAL A 59 -1.02 6.22 -0.19
CA VAL A 59 -1.07 5.05 0.69
C VAL A 59 -2.48 4.89 1.24
N PHE A 60 -2.90 3.65 1.45
CA PHE A 60 -4.18 3.32 2.07
C PHE A 60 -4.13 1.94 2.74
N GLY A 61 -4.99 1.75 3.73
CA GLY A 61 -5.25 0.51 4.42
C GLY A 61 -6.48 -0.20 3.84
N PHE A 62 -6.45 -1.53 3.86
CA PHE A 62 -7.58 -2.35 3.47
C PHE A 62 -7.67 -3.63 4.32
N THR A 63 -8.89 -4.15 4.44
CA THR A 63 -9.13 -5.45 5.04
C THR A 63 -8.67 -6.54 4.09
N VAL A 64 -7.85 -7.46 4.56
CA VAL A 64 -7.41 -8.61 3.77
C VAL A 64 -8.33 -9.80 4.06
N TYR A 65 -8.85 -10.42 3.02
CA TYR A 65 -9.65 -11.64 3.10
C TYR A 65 -8.86 -12.87 2.63
N SER A 66 -9.31 -14.06 3.01
CA SER A 66 -8.70 -15.35 2.63
C SER A 66 -8.44 -15.51 1.13
N SER A 67 -9.35 -15.03 0.27
CA SER A 67 -9.21 -15.06 -1.20
C SER A 67 -7.98 -14.30 -1.72
N PHE A 68 -7.47 -13.31 -0.98
CA PHE A 68 -6.23 -12.61 -1.32
C PHE A 68 -4.99 -13.50 -1.25
N PHE A 69 -5.04 -14.56 -0.43
CA PHE A 69 -3.97 -15.55 -0.31
C PHE A 69 -4.10 -16.73 -1.26
N SER A 70 -5.14 -16.75 -2.10
CA SER A 70 -5.34 -17.81 -3.10
C SER A 70 -4.16 -17.88 -4.07
N ASN A 71 -3.89 -19.07 -4.62
CA ASN A 71 -2.82 -19.23 -5.60
C ASN A 71 -3.07 -18.39 -6.86
N ALA A 72 -4.34 -18.23 -7.27
CA ALA A 72 -4.71 -17.40 -8.41
C ALA A 72 -4.30 -15.94 -8.20
N THR A 73 -4.60 -15.35 -7.04
CA THR A 73 -4.18 -13.98 -6.70
C THR A 73 -2.67 -13.87 -6.55
N LYS A 74 -2.03 -14.83 -5.89
CA LYS A 74 -0.57 -14.84 -5.68
C LYS A 74 0.24 -14.92 -6.98
N VAL A 75 -0.29 -15.56 -8.01
CA VAL A 75 0.40 -15.68 -9.32
C VAL A 75 0.06 -14.52 -10.25
N SER A 76 -1.18 -14.07 -10.27
CA SER A 76 -1.63 -13.06 -11.24
C SER A 76 -1.62 -11.62 -10.71
N GLY A 77 -1.65 -11.44 -9.39
CA GLY A 77 -1.95 -10.16 -8.76
C GLY A 77 -3.42 -9.73 -8.94
N ASN A 78 -4.29 -10.50 -9.58
CA ASN A 78 -5.69 -10.09 -9.75
C ASN A 78 -6.45 -10.33 -8.45
N MET A 79 -6.78 -9.25 -7.74
CA MET A 79 -7.59 -9.31 -6.53
C MET A 79 -9.08 -9.39 -6.88
N THR A 80 -9.82 -10.22 -6.16
CA THR A 80 -11.28 -10.34 -6.29
C THR A 80 -11.99 -9.62 -5.16
N MET A 81 -13.26 -9.28 -5.37
CA MET A 81 -14.16 -8.89 -4.27
C MET A 81 -14.34 -10.07 -3.30
N PRO A 82 -14.45 -9.80 -1.99
CA PRO A 82 -14.62 -10.87 -1.01
C PRO A 82 -15.96 -11.57 -1.23
N GLN A 83 -15.98 -12.89 -1.07
CA GLN A 83 -17.19 -13.72 -1.15
C GLN A 83 -17.72 -14.02 0.25
N GLU A 84 -18.97 -14.48 0.36
CA GLU A 84 -19.58 -14.83 1.67
C GLU A 84 -18.81 -15.92 2.42
N THR A 85 -18.11 -16.79 1.69
CA THR A 85 -17.27 -17.85 2.26
C THR A 85 -15.87 -17.37 2.67
N ASP A 86 -15.49 -16.13 2.34
CA ASP A 86 -14.19 -15.60 2.72
C ASP A 86 -14.15 -15.20 4.19
N THR A 87 -13.02 -15.45 4.82
CA THR A 87 -12.74 -15.02 6.20
C THR A 87 -11.80 -13.83 6.21
N VAL A 88 -11.96 -12.94 7.19
CA VAL A 88 -11.03 -11.84 7.42
C VAL A 88 -9.71 -12.42 7.93
N ALA A 89 -8.63 -12.11 7.22
CA ALA A 89 -7.28 -12.54 7.56
C ALA A 89 -6.47 -11.45 8.29
N GLY A 90 -6.85 -10.17 8.15
CA GLY A 90 -6.20 -9.06 8.84
C GLY A 90 -6.38 -7.72 8.13
N GLY A 91 -5.51 -6.77 8.47
CA GLY A 91 -5.40 -5.49 7.76
C GLY A 91 -4.02 -5.37 7.11
N HIS A 92 -3.95 -4.68 5.98
CA HIS A 92 -2.70 -4.41 5.27
C HIS A 92 -2.70 -3.00 4.70
N ALA A 93 -1.52 -2.40 4.57
CA ALA A 93 -1.33 -1.06 4.02
C ALA A 93 -0.41 -1.10 2.82
N VAL A 94 -0.81 -0.42 1.74
CA VAL A 94 -0.20 -0.53 0.41
C VAL A 94 -0.23 0.84 -0.29
N MET A 95 0.38 0.93 -1.47
CA MET A 95 0.45 2.16 -2.24
C MET A 95 -0.23 2.00 -3.61
N ALA A 96 -1.24 2.81 -3.89
CA ALA A 96 -1.81 2.94 -5.23
C ALA A 96 -0.88 3.80 -6.08
N ILE A 97 -0.51 3.28 -7.26
CA ILE A 97 0.45 3.92 -8.16
C ILE A 97 -0.10 4.18 -9.57
N GLY A 98 -1.29 3.65 -9.87
CA GLY A 98 -1.89 3.71 -11.20
C GLY A 98 -3.31 3.17 -11.18
N TYR A 99 -3.99 3.24 -12.32
CA TYR A 99 -5.29 2.61 -12.53
C TYR A 99 -5.49 2.20 -13.99
N ASP A 100 -6.40 1.26 -14.22
CA ASP A 100 -6.82 0.80 -15.54
C ASP A 100 -8.36 0.87 -15.61
N ASP A 101 -8.88 1.79 -16.42
CA ASP A 101 -10.32 2.03 -16.58
C ASP A 101 -11.02 0.90 -17.34
N ALA A 102 -10.32 0.24 -18.27
CA ALA A 102 -10.90 -0.86 -19.03
C ALA A 102 -11.15 -2.07 -18.13
N LYS A 103 -10.24 -2.30 -17.17
CA LYS A 103 -10.35 -3.36 -16.16
C LYS A 103 -11.05 -2.94 -14.87
N LYS A 104 -11.28 -1.64 -14.67
CA LYS A 104 -11.84 -1.03 -13.45
C LYS A 104 -11.06 -1.39 -12.18
N VAL A 105 -9.72 -1.28 -12.25
CA VAL A 105 -8.81 -1.59 -11.14
C VAL A 105 -7.83 -0.46 -10.86
N PHE A 106 -7.39 -0.35 -9.61
CA PHE A 106 -6.16 0.34 -9.25
C PHE A 106 -4.98 -0.63 -9.35
N ILE A 107 -3.84 -0.10 -9.81
CA ILE A 107 -2.55 -0.78 -9.80
C ILE A 107 -1.89 -0.44 -8.47
N VAL A 108 -1.64 -1.46 -7.66
CA VAL A 108 -1.22 -1.32 -6.28
C VAL A 108 0.12 -2.01 -6.06
N ARG A 109 1.08 -1.27 -5.49
CA ARG A 109 2.39 -1.80 -5.11
C ARG A 109 2.29 -2.47 -3.75
N ASN A 110 2.61 -3.76 -3.70
CA ASN A 110 2.72 -4.52 -2.46
C ASN A 110 4.16 -4.46 -1.90
N SER A 111 4.36 -5.07 -0.73
CA SER A 111 5.63 -5.13 -0.01
C SER A 111 6.07 -6.57 0.33
N TRP A 112 5.66 -7.55 -0.47
CA TRP A 112 5.91 -8.99 -0.23
C TRP A 112 6.86 -9.62 -1.25
N GLY A 113 7.79 -8.83 -1.79
CA GLY A 113 8.75 -9.27 -2.80
C GLY A 113 8.18 -9.25 -4.22
N ASP A 114 9.07 -9.41 -5.20
CA ASP A 114 8.74 -9.39 -6.63
C ASP A 114 8.21 -10.73 -7.15
N THR A 115 8.36 -11.81 -6.39
CA THR A 115 7.82 -13.13 -6.72
C THR A 115 6.33 -13.26 -6.42
N TRP A 116 5.74 -12.27 -5.74
CA TRP A 116 4.33 -12.24 -5.39
C TRP A 116 3.54 -11.37 -6.38
N GLY A 117 2.39 -11.85 -6.82
CA GLY A 117 1.52 -11.16 -7.76
C GLY A 117 2.20 -10.93 -9.12
N ASP A 118 1.89 -9.81 -9.76
CA ASP A 118 2.59 -9.39 -10.96
C ASP A 118 3.81 -8.56 -10.56
N LYS A 119 4.96 -9.21 -10.36
CA LYS A 119 6.23 -8.55 -10.02
C LYS A 119 6.18 -7.68 -8.76
N GLY A 120 5.42 -8.11 -7.74
CA GLY A 120 5.19 -7.37 -6.50
C GLY A 120 4.00 -6.42 -6.55
N TYR A 121 3.25 -6.38 -7.65
CA TYR A 121 2.04 -5.57 -7.81
C TYR A 121 0.79 -6.44 -7.82
N PHE A 122 -0.34 -5.81 -7.51
CA PHE A 122 -1.67 -6.39 -7.68
C PHE A 122 -2.67 -5.36 -8.19
N TYR A 123 -3.80 -5.87 -8.64
CA TYR A 123 -4.86 -5.12 -9.30
C TYR A 123 -6.10 -5.16 -8.41
N MET A 124 -6.39 -4.06 -7.73
CA MET A 124 -7.50 -3.94 -6.78
C MET A 124 -8.75 -3.38 -7.48
N PRO A 125 -9.91 -4.05 -7.45
CA PRO A 125 -11.15 -3.51 -8.02
C PRO A 125 -11.50 -2.13 -7.45
N TYR A 126 -12.02 -1.23 -8.29
CA TYR A 126 -12.51 0.08 -7.83
C TYR A 126 -13.50 -0.05 -6.68
N ASP A 127 -14.44 -0.97 -6.81
CA ASP A 127 -15.47 -1.20 -5.80
C ASP A 127 -14.89 -1.62 -4.45
N TYR A 128 -13.71 -2.22 -4.43
CA TYR A 128 -13.03 -2.61 -3.20
C TYR A 128 -12.54 -1.38 -2.44
N ILE A 129 -11.74 -0.53 -3.09
CA ILE A 129 -11.09 0.62 -2.44
C ILE A 129 -12.08 1.75 -2.14
N THR A 130 -13.20 1.84 -2.85
CA THR A 130 -14.21 2.88 -2.62
C THR A 130 -15.24 2.48 -1.54
N GLN A 131 -15.21 1.25 -1.05
CA GLN A 131 -16.09 0.81 0.04
C GLN A 131 -15.41 1.04 1.40
N ALA A 132 -16.01 1.92 2.21
CA ALA A 132 -15.50 2.27 3.55
C ALA A 132 -15.42 1.07 4.51
N SER A 133 -16.18 0.00 4.27
CA SER A 133 -16.11 -1.25 5.05
C SER A 133 -14.94 -2.15 4.67
N LEU A 134 -14.27 -1.88 3.54
CA LEU A 134 -13.19 -2.71 2.98
C LEU A 134 -11.85 -1.98 2.92
N ALA A 135 -11.86 -0.66 2.79
CA ALA A 135 -10.67 0.17 2.77
C ALA A 135 -10.92 1.51 3.50
N SER A 136 -9.91 1.98 4.24
CA SER A 136 -9.96 3.23 5.01
C SER A 136 -8.57 3.57 5.54
N ASP A 137 -8.35 4.81 5.97
CA ASP A 137 -7.32 5.29 6.92
C ASP A 137 -7.66 6.70 7.42
#